data_AF-A0A5E9BBJ4-F1
#
_entry.id   AF-A0A5E9BBJ4-F1
#
_cell.length_a   1.000
_cell.length_b   1.000
_cell.length_c   1.000
_cell.angle_alpha   90.00
_cell.angle_beta   90.00
_cell.angle_gamma   90.00
#
_symmetry.space_group_name_H-M   'P 1'
#
loop_
_entity.id
_entity.type
_entity.pdbx_description
1 polymer ?
#
loop_
_entity_poly.entity_id
_entity_poly.type
_entity_poly.pdbx_seq_one_letter_code
_entity_poly.pdbx_strand_id
1 'polypeptide(L)'
;MNEAADADYVDELSPFERNVGTPLSAALNGDKGSDPAVDIGAYVRKHYSGPVSAVAAMEDRDQSWRRIDADWMGIAADLALQLDRGVNNTSLVLAFEFIDSARVLLFPGDAQIGNWLSWKELKWPVGQGTVTSADLLARTVYLKVAHHGSQNATPQKQGFDLLTSPDLSAFIPTNKVDAVKVHWGEMPYDGILTALETKTNGRVIRADDPWLADKNGKPAFAAPSGSIQAVRSAPRDAARGPGGLWVEVDLA
;
A
#
# COMPACT_ATOMS: atom_id res chain seq x y z
N MET A 1 -17.64 11.90 -33.19
CA MET A 1 -16.96 13.03 -32.52
C MET A 1 -16.86 12.68 -31.04
N ASN A 2 -15.66 12.45 -30.53
CA ASN A 2 -15.42 12.51 -29.08
C ASN A 2 -15.03 13.95 -28.79
N GLU A 3 -16.01 14.83 -28.61
CA GLU A 3 -15.72 16.16 -28.07
C GLU A 3 -15.36 16.00 -26.60
N ALA A 4 -14.11 16.28 -26.26
CA ALA A 4 -13.81 16.73 -24.91
C ALA A 4 -14.50 18.08 -24.74
N ALA A 5 -15.18 18.28 -23.61
CA ALA A 5 -15.98 19.48 -23.33
C ALA A 5 -15.15 20.77 -23.21
N ASP A 6 -13.84 20.71 -23.46
CA ASP A 6 -12.90 21.80 -23.27
C ASP A 6 -11.93 21.84 -24.44
N ALA A 7 -12.10 22.84 -25.31
CA ALA A 7 -11.34 22.98 -26.55
C ALA A 7 -9.86 23.35 -26.31
N ASP A 8 -9.51 23.74 -25.09
CA ASP A 8 -8.18 24.21 -24.70
C ASP A 8 -7.37 23.16 -23.91
N TYR A 9 -7.91 21.96 -23.69
CA TYR A 9 -7.19 20.90 -22.96
C TYR A 9 -6.10 20.24 -23.83
N VAL A 10 -4.84 20.53 -23.50
CA VAL A 10 -3.65 19.85 -24.05
C VAL A 10 -3.30 18.66 -23.14
N ASP A 11 -3.38 17.45 -23.69
CA ASP A 11 -2.86 16.24 -23.04
C ASP A 11 -1.33 16.22 -23.21
N GLU A 12 -0.61 16.82 -22.27
CA GLU A 12 0.86 16.94 -22.29
C GLU A 12 1.60 15.58 -22.37
N LEU A 13 0.89 14.47 -22.14
CA LEU A 13 1.42 13.11 -22.21
C LEU A 13 1.14 12.42 -23.55
N SER A 14 0.32 13.02 -24.42
CA SER A 14 0.04 12.52 -25.77
C SER A 14 0.91 13.25 -26.80
N PRO A 15 1.81 12.55 -27.52
CA PRO A 15 2.59 13.17 -28.60
C PRO A 15 1.73 13.51 -29.84
N PHE A 16 0.44 13.19 -29.83
CA PHE A 16 -0.50 13.44 -30.91
C PHE A 16 -1.65 14.36 -30.44
N GLU A 17 -2.05 15.31 -31.28
CA GLU A 17 -3.26 16.10 -31.04
C GLU A 17 -4.49 15.19 -31.03
N ARG A 18 -5.27 15.18 -29.94
CA ARG A 18 -6.50 14.38 -29.85
C ARG A 18 -7.50 14.67 -30.97
N ASN A 19 -7.41 15.86 -31.58
CA ASN A 19 -8.29 16.31 -32.65
C ASN A 19 -7.84 15.85 -34.05
N VAL A 20 -6.69 15.18 -34.16
CA VAL A 20 -6.13 14.70 -35.43
C VAL A 20 -5.96 13.18 -35.35
N GLY A 21 -7.05 12.46 -35.61
CA GLY A 21 -7.03 10.99 -35.69
C GLY A 21 -8.42 10.36 -35.67
N THR A 22 -8.50 9.11 -36.14
CA THR A 22 -9.70 8.28 -35.98
C THR A 22 -9.42 7.26 -34.88
N PRO A 23 -10.24 7.16 -33.81
CA PRO A 23 -10.06 6.13 -32.79
C PRO A 23 -9.97 4.74 -33.42
N LEU A 24 -9.01 3.92 -32.98
CA LEU A 24 -8.78 2.60 -33.57
C LEU A 24 -10.05 1.73 -33.52
N SER A 25 -10.80 1.78 -32.41
CA SER A 25 -12.08 1.07 -32.28
C SER A 25 -13.13 1.52 -33.30
N ALA A 26 -13.18 2.81 -33.63
CA ALA A 26 -14.08 3.34 -34.67
C ALA A 26 -13.65 2.86 -36.06
N ALA A 27 -12.35 2.94 -36.38
CA ALA A 27 -11.82 2.46 -37.65
C ALA A 27 -12.07 0.94 -37.85
N LEU A 28 -11.85 0.14 -36.79
CA LEU A 28 -12.15 -1.29 -36.78
C LEU A 28 -13.64 -1.59 -37.02
N ASN A 29 -14.53 -0.72 -36.51
CA ASN A 29 -15.98 -0.84 -36.67
C ASN A 29 -16.54 -0.28 -37.99
N GLY A 30 -15.69 0.18 -38.92
CA GLY A 30 -16.18 0.66 -40.22
C GLY A 30 -16.20 2.17 -40.41
N ASP A 31 -15.77 2.94 -39.41
CA ASP A 31 -15.68 4.39 -39.57
C ASP A 31 -14.67 4.76 -40.66
N LYS A 32 -15.07 5.67 -41.55
CA LYS A 32 -14.24 6.15 -42.67
C LYS A 32 -13.28 7.25 -42.25
N GLY A 33 -13.47 7.83 -41.07
CA GLY A 33 -12.73 9.01 -40.62
C GLY A 33 -13.28 10.29 -41.25
N SER A 34 -12.62 11.42 -40.95
CA SER A 34 -13.03 12.75 -41.39
C SER A 34 -12.48 13.17 -42.75
N ASP A 35 -11.49 12.45 -43.29
CA ASP A 35 -10.88 12.76 -44.59
C ASP A 35 -11.69 12.13 -45.74
N PRO A 36 -12.26 12.92 -46.65
CA PRO A 36 -13.04 12.40 -47.77
C PRO A 36 -12.20 11.67 -48.82
N ALA A 37 -10.87 11.84 -48.83
CA ALA A 37 -9.96 11.20 -49.78
C ALA A 37 -9.46 9.82 -49.30
N VAL A 38 -9.57 9.51 -48.00
CA VAL A 38 -9.02 8.28 -47.41
C VAL A 38 -10.05 7.59 -46.54
N ASP A 39 -10.45 6.37 -46.91
CA ASP A 39 -11.26 5.51 -46.04
C ASP A 39 -10.35 4.77 -45.06
N ILE A 40 -10.15 5.37 -43.88
CA ILE A 40 -9.23 4.82 -42.87
C ILE A 40 -9.69 3.45 -42.36
N GLY A 41 -11.00 3.23 -42.24
CA GLY A 41 -11.56 1.94 -41.83
C GLY A 41 -11.25 0.85 -42.86
N ALA A 42 -11.40 1.14 -44.15
CA ALA A 42 -11.04 0.22 -45.21
C ALA A 42 -9.53 -0.06 -45.23
N TYR A 43 -8.69 0.95 -45.02
CA TYR A 43 -7.24 0.80 -44.94
C TYR A 43 -6.82 -0.11 -43.77
N VAL A 44 -7.33 0.16 -42.56
CA VAL A 44 -7.02 -0.63 -41.35
C VAL A 44 -7.50 -2.08 -41.52
N ARG A 45 -8.71 -2.31 -42.05
CA ARG A 45 -9.18 -3.68 -42.34
C ARG A 45 -8.33 -4.37 -43.39
N LYS A 46 -7.95 -3.69 -44.47
CA LYS A 46 -7.17 -4.32 -45.53
C LYS A 46 -5.76 -4.72 -45.09
N HIS A 47 -5.13 -3.92 -44.23
CA HIS A 47 -3.71 -4.06 -43.93
C HIS A 47 -3.41 -4.61 -42.53
N TYR A 48 -4.32 -4.52 -41.58
CA TYR A 48 -4.04 -4.82 -40.16
C TYR A 48 -5.04 -5.76 -39.49
N SER A 49 -6.34 -5.67 -39.79
CA SER A 49 -7.37 -6.43 -39.05
C SER A 49 -8.24 -7.38 -39.87
N GLY A 50 -8.26 -7.31 -41.19
CA GLY A 50 -9.08 -8.17 -42.06
C GLY A 50 -8.33 -9.39 -42.60
N PRO A 51 -9.07 -10.37 -43.16
CA PRO A 51 -8.46 -11.52 -43.83
C PRO A 51 -7.73 -11.08 -45.10
N VAL A 52 -6.63 -11.76 -45.45
CA VAL A 52 -5.86 -11.44 -46.66
C VAL A 52 -6.67 -11.86 -47.88
N SER A 53 -6.91 -10.93 -48.79
CA SER A 53 -7.72 -11.15 -49.99
C SER A 53 -7.00 -11.94 -51.10
N ALA A 54 -5.67 -12.03 -51.05
CA ALA A 54 -4.83 -12.76 -51.99
C ALA A 54 -3.81 -13.64 -51.24
N VAL A 55 -4.31 -14.72 -50.63
CA VAL A 55 -3.51 -15.63 -49.79
C VAL A 55 -2.47 -16.34 -50.66
N ALA A 56 -1.18 -16.13 -50.39
CA ALA A 56 -0.11 -16.92 -51.00
C ALA A 56 -0.20 -18.38 -50.51
N ALA A 57 0.34 -19.34 -51.25
CA ALA A 57 0.23 -20.77 -50.91
C ALA A 57 0.78 -21.16 -49.52
N MET A 58 1.53 -20.26 -48.86
CA MET A 58 2.12 -20.44 -47.53
C MET A 58 1.48 -19.55 -46.44
N GLU A 59 0.49 -18.73 -46.78
CA GLU A 59 -0.19 -17.87 -45.81
C GLU A 59 -1.55 -18.45 -45.40
N ASP A 60 -1.97 -18.20 -44.16
CA ASP A 60 -3.34 -18.46 -43.72
C ASP A 60 -4.25 -17.30 -44.13
N ARG A 61 -5.54 -17.56 -44.39
CA ARG A 61 -6.51 -16.51 -44.64
C ARG A 61 -6.82 -15.72 -43.37
N ASP A 62 -6.73 -16.37 -42.21
CA ASP A 62 -6.78 -15.71 -40.92
C ASP A 62 -5.40 -15.16 -40.54
N GLN A 63 -5.31 -13.85 -40.34
CA GLN A 63 -4.09 -13.17 -39.87
C GLN A 63 -4.28 -12.58 -38.47
N SER A 64 -5.20 -13.14 -37.68
CA SER A 64 -5.43 -12.76 -36.28
C SER A 64 -4.14 -12.74 -35.44
N TRP A 65 -3.15 -13.59 -35.75
CA TRP A 65 -1.84 -13.59 -35.10
C TRP A 65 -1.02 -12.29 -35.28
N ARG A 66 -1.31 -11.47 -36.30
CA ARG A 66 -0.67 -10.16 -36.52
C ARG A 66 -1.23 -9.06 -35.61
N ARG A 67 -2.36 -9.33 -34.94
CA ARG A 67 -3.05 -8.33 -34.14
C ARG A 67 -2.44 -8.24 -32.75
N ILE A 68 -2.27 -7.02 -32.27
CA ILE A 68 -1.81 -6.69 -30.92
C ILE A 68 -3.04 -6.68 -29.97
N ASP A 69 -3.98 -7.59 -30.17
CA ASP A 69 -5.28 -7.59 -29.46
C ASP A 69 -5.14 -7.99 -27.98
N ALA A 70 -4.00 -8.58 -27.59
CA ALA A 70 -3.73 -9.03 -26.22
C ALA A 70 -2.36 -8.60 -25.67
N ASP A 71 -1.48 -7.99 -26.46
CA ASP A 71 -0.10 -7.64 -26.04
C ASP A 71 -0.10 -6.56 -24.94
N TRP A 72 -1.09 -5.65 -24.98
CA TRP A 72 -1.38 -4.68 -23.93
C TRP A 72 -1.74 -5.32 -22.58
N MET A 73 -2.26 -6.56 -22.55
CA MET A 73 -2.49 -7.29 -21.30
C MET A 73 -1.18 -7.73 -20.64
N GLY A 74 -0.11 -7.95 -21.41
CA GLY A 74 1.23 -8.20 -20.86
C GLY A 74 1.77 -6.98 -20.12
N ILE A 75 1.60 -5.80 -20.71
CA ILE A 75 1.93 -4.51 -20.06
C ILE A 75 1.05 -4.27 -18.84
N ALA A 76 -0.24 -4.63 -18.89
CA ALA A 76 -1.14 -4.51 -17.74
C ALA A 76 -0.70 -5.41 -16.57
N ALA A 77 -0.19 -6.61 -16.84
CA ALA A 77 0.37 -7.51 -15.83
C ALA A 77 1.67 -6.95 -15.22
N ASP A 78 2.58 -6.44 -16.05
CA ASP A 78 3.81 -5.80 -15.57
C ASP A 78 3.52 -4.50 -14.80
N LEU A 79 2.55 -3.69 -15.26
CA LEU A 79 2.06 -2.53 -14.54
C LEU A 79 1.39 -2.93 -13.22
N ALA A 80 0.60 -4.00 -13.20
CA ALA A 80 0.01 -4.53 -11.99
C ALA A 80 1.08 -5.03 -11.00
N LEU A 81 2.15 -5.68 -11.47
CA LEU A 81 3.30 -6.10 -10.65
C LEU A 81 4.16 -4.91 -10.20
N GLN A 82 4.29 -3.86 -11.01
CA GLN A 82 4.95 -2.61 -10.61
C GLN A 82 4.11 -1.81 -9.62
N LEU A 83 2.79 -1.79 -9.79
CA LEU A 83 1.84 -1.28 -8.80
C LEU A 83 1.97 -2.09 -7.51
N ASP A 84 1.95 -3.43 -7.57
CA ASP A 84 2.11 -4.35 -6.43
C ASP A 84 3.42 -4.11 -5.67
N ARG A 85 4.55 -3.95 -6.38
CA ARG A 85 5.83 -3.54 -5.78
C ARG A 85 5.79 -2.11 -5.21
N GLY A 86 4.87 -1.27 -5.67
CA GLY A 86 4.57 0.07 -5.14
C GLY A 86 3.43 0.13 -4.10
N VAL A 87 2.71 -0.97 -3.82
CA VAL A 87 1.51 -1.00 -2.94
C VAL A 87 1.84 -0.67 -1.49
N ASN A 88 3.07 -0.86 -1.05
CA ASN A 88 3.47 -0.44 0.30
C ASN A 88 3.47 1.10 0.48
N ASN A 89 3.39 1.87 -0.60
CA ASN A 89 3.09 3.31 -0.58
C ASN A 89 1.60 3.66 -0.77
N THR A 90 0.72 2.65 -0.83
CA THR A 90 -0.75 2.81 -0.88
C THR A 90 -1.43 2.34 0.41
N SER A 91 -0.68 2.16 1.50
CA SER A 91 -1.26 1.78 2.80
C SER A 91 -2.19 2.88 3.31
N LEU A 92 -3.40 2.46 3.70
CA LEU A 92 -4.31 3.30 4.48
C LEU A 92 -3.81 3.34 5.93
N VAL A 93 -3.35 4.51 6.37
CA VAL A 93 -2.93 4.76 7.75
C VAL A 93 -4.14 5.15 8.58
N LEU A 94 -4.34 4.46 9.70
CA LEU A 94 -5.42 4.74 10.64
C LEU A 94 -4.84 5.26 11.96
N ALA A 95 -5.43 6.34 12.46
CA ALA A 95 -5.17 6.88 13.79
C ALA A 95 -6.48 7.00 14.56
N PHE A 96 -6.57 6.36 15.72
CA PHE A 96 -7.73 6.45 16.60
C PHE A 96 -7.36 7.23 17.85
N GLU A 97 -8.13 8.27 18.16
CA GLU A 97 -7.94 9.10 19.35
C GLU A 97 -9.00 8.79 20.40
N PHE A 98 -8.58 8.57 21.65
CA PHE A 98 -9.47 8.55 22.80
C PHE A 98 -9.82 9.97 23.23
N ILE A 99 -11.11 10.31 23.28
CA ILE A 99 -11.60 11.68 23.51
C ILE A 99 -11.25 12.20 24.93
N ASP A 100 -11.26 11.31 25.92
CA ASP A 100 -11.04 11.65 27.33
C ASP A 100 -9.57 11.90 27.69
N SER A 101 -8.65 11.15 27.07
CA SER A 101 -7.22 11.19 27.34
C SER A 101 -6.39 11.82 26.22
N ALA A 102 -6.99 12.08 25.05
CA ALA A 102 -6.33 12.52 23.82
C ALA A 102 -5.24 11.58 23.30
N ARG A 103 -5.13 10.36 23.86
CA ARG A 103 -4.17 9.32 23.47
C ARG A 103 -4.51 8.74 22.11
N VAL A 104 -3.49 8.43 21.32
CA VAL A 104 -3.65 7.91 19.96
C VAL A 104 -3.13 6.48 19.80
N LEU A 105 -3.93 5.64 19.12
CA LEU A 105 -3.51 4.38 18.52
C LEU A 105 -3.17 4.62 17.06
N LEU A 106 -1.97 4.24 16.63
CA LEU A 106 -1.51 4.41 15.26
C LEU A 106 -1.30 3.05 14.58
N PHE A 107 -1.99 2.87 13.46
CA PHE A 107 -1.91 1.71 12.58
C PHE A 107 -1.47 2.13 11.18
N PRO A 108 -0.15 2.21 10.93
CA PRO A 108 0.41 2.63 9.65
C PRO A 108 0.37 1.54 8.57
N GLY A 109 -0.21 0.36 8.84
CA GLY A 109 -0.25 -0.75 7.88
C GLY A 109 1.16 -1.16 7.46
N ASP A 110 1.38 -1.22 6.15
CA ASP A 110 2.67 -1.53 5.53
C ASP A 110 3.31 -0.29 4.90
N ALA A 111 2.98 0.89 5.44
CA ALA A 111 3.53 2.18 5.02
C ALA A 111 5.06 2.14 4.97
N GLN A 112 5.61 2.45 3.79
CA GLN A 112 7.02 2.78 3.61
C GLN A 112 7.22 4.29 3.50
N ILE A 113 8.47 4.74 3.37
CA ILE A 113 8.87 6.16 3.36
C ILE A 113 7.96 7.03 2.48
N GLY A 114 7.62 6.59 1.26
CA GLY A 114 6.76 7.37 0.37
C GLY A 114 5.36 7.60 0.94
N ASN A 115 4.80 6.58 1.60
CA ASN A 115 3.55 6.70 2.33
C ASN A 115 3.65 7.71 3.47
N TRP A 116 4.69 7.66 4.31
CA TRP A 116 4.86 8.60 5.41
C TRP A 116 4.90 10.06 4.91
N LEU A 117 5.53 10.27 3.76
CA LEU A 117 5.60 11.59 3.13
C LEU A 117 4.25 12.08 2.59
N SER A 118 3.33 11.18 2.21
CA SER A 118 2.05 11.56 1.60
C SER A 118 1.05 12.18 2.58
N TRP A 119 1.15 11.85 3.88
CA TRP A 119 0.22 12.35 4.90
C TRP A 119 0.87 13.24 5.97
N LYS A 120 2.18 13.46 5.94
CA LYS A 120 2.90 14.24 6.98
C LYS A 120 2.37 15.67 7.19
N GLU A 121 1.77 16.28 6.16
CA GLU A 121 1.29 17.68 6.20
C GLU A 121 -0.23 17.80 6.33
N LEU A 122 -0.94 16.67 6.47
CA LEU A 122 -2.40 16.68 6.61
C LEU A 122 -2.83 17.37 7.90
N LYS A 123 -3.99 18.04 7.78
CA LYS A 123 -4.62 18.81 8.84
C LYS A 123 -6.13 18.60 8.75
N TRP A 124 -6.75 18.38 9.90
CA TRP A 124 -8.18 18.13 10.00
C TRP A 124 -8.83 19.13 10.97
N PRO A 125 -9.94 19.77 10.59
CA PRO A 125 -10.72 20.58 11.53
C PRO A 125 -11.45 19.65 12.50
N VAL A 126 -11.21 19.82 13.81
CA VAL A 126 -11.84 19.03 14.87
C VAL A 126 -12.34 19.99 15.95
N GLY A 127 -13.66 20.08 16.11
CA GLY A 127 -14.28 21.07 17.01
C GLY A 127 -13.95 22.50 16.56
N GLN A 128 -13.38 23.30 17.47
CA GLN A 128 -12.92 24.67 17.19
C GLN A 128 -11.42 24.74 16.82
N GLY A 129 -10.74 23.60 16.74
CA GLY A 129 -9.29 23.50 16.52
C GLY A 129 -8.92 22.81 15.21
N THR A 130 -7.61 22.78 14.94
CA THR A 130 -7.02 22.00 13.86
C THR A 130 -6.11 20.94 14.47
N VAL A 131 -6.30 19.69 14.10
CA VAL A 131 -5.40 18.58 14.44
C VAL A 131 -4.52 18.30 13.23
N THR A 132 -3.21 18.19 13.43
CA THR A 132 -2.25 17.85 12.38
C THR A 132 -1.75 16.41 12.53
N SER A 133 -1.15 15.87 11.47
CA SER A 133 -0.46 14.57 11.54
C SER A 133 0.61 14.55 12.63
N ALA A 134 1.35 15.65 12.82
CA ALA A 134 2.34 15.77 13.88
C ALA A 134 1.71 15.71 15.29
N ASP A 135 0.52 16.31 15.48
CA ASP A 135 -0.20 16.25 16.75
C ASP A 135 -0.67 14.82 17.07
N LEU A 136 -1.07 14.05 16.06
CA LEU A 136 -1.45 12.64 16.22
C LEU A 136 -0.23 11.77 16.56
N LEU A 137 0.90 12.00 15.88
CA LEU A 137 2.15 11.28 16.15
C LEU A 137 2.68 11.57 17.56
N ALA A 138 2.69 12.83 17.98
CA ALA A 138 3.13 13.23 19.31
C ALA A 138 2.31 12.59 20.44
N ARG A 139 1.01 12.38 20.20
CA ARG A 139 0.06 11.76 21.15
C ARG A 139 -0.06 10.24 21.00
N THR A 140 0.66 9.64 20.05
CA THR A 140 0.64 8.20 19.83
C THR A 140 1.25 7.47 21.03
N VAL A 141 0.46 6.60 21.63
CA VAL A 141 0.87 5.75 22.75
C VAL A 141 0.92 4.27 22.37
N TYR A 142 0.21 3.88 21.30
CA TYR A 142 0.27 2.53 20.75
C TYR A 142 0.59 2.58 19.26
N LEU A 143 1.73 2.01 18.90
CA LEU A 143 2.18 1.92 17.51
C LEU A 143 2.17 0.45 17.05
N LYS A 144 1.34 0.10 16.09
CA LYS A 144 1.64 -1.07 15.24
C LYS A 144 2.83 -0.66 14.36
N VAL A 145 3.95 -1.36 14.46
CA VAL A 145 5.13 -1.08 13.64
C VAL A 145 4.77 -1.33 12.17
N ALA A 146 5.08 -0.34 11.32
CA ALA A 146 4.79 -0.39 9.90
C ALA A 146 5.62 -1.48 9.20
N HIS A 147 5.11 -1.97 8.06
CA HIS A 147 5.86 -2.76 7.07
C HIS A 147 6.79 -3.80 7.72
N HIS A 148 6.21 -4.58 8.63
CA HIS A 148 6.87 -5.68 9.33
C HIS A 148 8.13 -5.32 10.15
N GLY A 149 8.44 -4.04 10.36
CA GLY A 149 9.69 -3.58 10.95
C GLY A 149 10.89 -3.61 10.00
N SER A 150 10.68 -3.57 8.69
CA SER A 150 11.75 -3.46 7.69
C SER A 150 12.56 -2.15 7.81
N GLN A 151 13.75 -2.08 7.21
CA GLN A 151 14.58 -0.86 7.17
C GLN A 151 13.84 0.42 6.71
N ASN A 152 12.84 0.29 5.83
CA ASN A 152 12.07 1.43 5.28
C ASN A 152 10.70 1.62 5.94
N ALA A 153 10.43 0.93 7.05
CA ALA A 153 9.13 0.95 7.74
C ALA A 153 8.78 2.31 8.33
N THR A 154 9.71 2.95 9.04
CA THR A 154 9.45 4.23 9.73
C THR A 154 10.65 5.16 9.54
N PRO A 155 10.48 6.31 8.86
CA PRO A 155 11.56 7.28 8.71
C PRO A 155 11.90 7.92 10.06
N GLN A 156 13.16 8.33 10.23
CA GLN A 156 13.61 8.93 11.49
C GLN A 156 12.93 10.29 11.76
N LYS A 157 13.19 11.30 10.92
CA LYS A 157 12.71 12.68 11.14
C LYS A 157 11.19 12.84 11.03
N GLN A 158 10.56 12.15 10.08
CA GLN A 158 9.13 12.28 9.80
C GLN A 158 8.27 11.20 10.47
N GLY A 159 8.89 10.26 11.19
CA GLY A 159 8.20 9.18 11.89
C GLY A 159 8.66 9.15 13.34
N PHE A 160 9.78 8.46 13.59
CA PHE A 160 10.27 8.22 14.95
C PHE A 160 10.42 9.49 15.78
N ASP A 161 10.99 10.56 15.24
CA ASP A 161 11.26 11.80 15.98
C ASP A 161 9.97 12.50 16.45
N LEU A 162 8.86 12.28 15.74
CA LEU A 162 7.54 12.84 16.06
C LEU A 162 6.76 11.99 17.06
N LEU A 163 7.14 10.73 17.28
CA LEU A 163 6.55 9.86 18.31
C LEU A 163 7.15 10.20 19.69
N THR A 164 6.69 11.29 20.29
CA THR A 164 7.32 11.90 21.48
C THR A 164 6.68 11.50 22.81
N SER A 165 5.56 10.78 22.79
CA SER A 165 4.87 10.40 24.02
C SER A 165 5.75 9.53 24.94
N PRO A 166 5.86 9.85 26.24
CA PRO A 166 6.57 9.01 27.20
C PRO A 166 5.89 7.66 27.43
N ASP A 167 4.62 7.52 27.03
CA ASP A 167 3.78 6.33 27.18
C ASP A 167 3.82 5.43 25.93
N LEU A 168 4.67 5.75 24.94
CA LEU A 168 4.77 5.01 23.69
C LEU A 168 5.13 3.54 23.92
N SER A 169 4.34 2.67 23.32
CA SER A 169 4.55 1.23 23.21
C SER A 169 4.46 0.81 21.74
N ALA A 170 5.25 -0.19 21.35
CA ALA A 170 5.34 -0.64 19.96
C ALA A 170 5.05 -2.14 19.83
N PHE A 171 4.30 -2.49 18.78
CA PHE A 171 3.87 -3.84 18.50
C PHE A 171 4.39 -4.27 17.12
N ILE A 172 5.25 -5.30 17.10
CA ILE A 172 5.87 -5.81 15.88
C ILE A 172 5.15 -7.08 15.45
N PRO A 173 4.40 -7.06 14.34
CA PRO A 173 3.55 -8.17 13.92
C PRO A 173 4.30 -9.28 13.16
N THR A 174 5.62 -9.35 13.30
CA THR A 174 6.50 -10.19 12.46
C THR A 174 7.28 -11.15 13.31
N ASN A 175 7.28 -12.42 12.92
CA ASN A 175 8.19 -13.42 13.44
C ASN A 175 9.47 -13.45 12.59
N LYS A 176 10.63 -13.21 13.19
CA LYS A 176 11.92 -13.12 12.48
C LYS A 176 12.28 -14.42 11.76
N VAL A 177 12.00 -15.56 12.40
CA VAL A 177 12.31 -16.88 11.83
C VAL A 177 11.45 -17.16 10.60
N ASP A 178 10.16 -16.82 10.66
CA ASP A 178 9.26 -17.02 9.53
C ASP A 178 9.56 -16.06 8.39
N ALA A 179 9.88 -14.79 8.69
CA ALA A 179 10.30 -13.80 7.69
C ALA A 179 11.51 -14.28 6.87
N VAL A 180 12.49 -14.92 7.51
CA VAL A 180 13.64 -15.53 6.81
C VAL A 180 13.21 -16.67 5.88
N LYS A 181 12.30 -17.55 6.33
CA LYS A 181 11.81 -18.67 5.50
C LYS A 181 11.09 -18.21 4.23
N VAL A 182 10.40 -17.08 4.29
CA VAL A 182 9.70 -16.48 3.14
C VAL A 182 10.54 -15.44 2.39
N HIS A 183 11.85 -15.39 2.67
CA HIS A 183 12.81 -14.51 2.00
C HIS A 183 12.49 -13.01 2.12
N TRP A 184 11.87 -12.56 3.21
CA TRP A 184 11.63 -11.14 3.49
C TRP A 184 12.87 -10.39 4.00
N GLY A 185 14.02 -11.06 4.01
CA GLY A 185 15.29 -10.48 4.45
C GLY A 185 15.33 -10.29 5.97
N GLU A 186 15.97 -9.20 6.39
CA GLU A 186 16.15 -8.88 7.81
C GLU A 186 14.91 -8.13 8.35
N MET A 187 13.83 -8.87 8.62
CA MET A 187 12.62 -8.35 9.24
C MET A 187 12.26 -9.10 10.52
N PRO A 188 11.99 -8.41 11.64
CA PRO A 188 12.27 -6.98 11.85
C PRO A 188 13.77 -6.67 11.75
N TYR A 189 14.09 -5.50 11.21
CA TYR A 189 15.46 -5.00 11.03
C TYR A 189 16.07 -4.60 12.37
N ASP A 190 17.30 -5.02 12.65
CA ASP A 190 17.90 -4.85 13.98
C ASP A 190 18.02 -3.36 14.38
N GLY A 191 18.31 -2.48 13.42
CA GLY A 191 18.37 -1.03 13.68
C GLY A 191 17.03 -0.42 14.13
N ILE A 192 15.91 -0.94 13.62
CA ILE A 192 14.57 -0.51 14.05
C ILE A 192 14.24 -1.06 15.43
N LEU A 193 14.61 -2.31 15.72
CA LEU A 193 14.42 -2.89 17.05
C LEU A 193 15.12 -2.05 18.11
N THR A 194 16.40 -1.73 17.91
CA THR A 194 17.18 -0.89 18.85
C THR A 194 16.57 0.50 19.02
N ALA A 195 16.12 1.13 17.92
CA ALA A 195 15.47 2.43 17.97
C ALA A 195 14.17 2.38 18.76
N LEU A 196 13.33 1.37 18.54
CA LEU A 196 12.07 1.17 19.25
C LEU A 196 12.29 0.85 20.73
N GLU A 197 13.21 -0.04 21.06
CA GLU A 197 13.55 -0.36 22.46
C GLU A 197 13.97 0.90 23.22
N THR A 198 14.81 1.74 22.61
CA THR A 198 15.23 3.01 23.20
C THR A 198 14.05 3.98 23.34
N LYS A 199 13.29 4.21 22.27
CA LYS A 199 12.19 5.18 22.23
C LYS A 199 11.04 4.83 23.18
N THR A 200 10.77 3.54 23.33
CA THR A 200 9.66 3.01 24.14
C THR A 200 10.08 2.60 25.56
N ASN A 201 11.33 2.86 25.98
CA ASN A 201 11.88 2.35 27.23
C ASN A 201 11.65 0.84 27.42
N GLY A 202 11.82 0.07 26.33
CA GLY A 202 11.64 -1.38 26.30
C GLY A 202 10.19 -1.86 26.19
N ARG A 203 9.19 -0.98 26.01
CA ARG A 203 7.78 -1.38 25.74
C ARG A 203 7.57 -1.82 24.29
N VAL A 204 8.32 -2.83 23.88
CA VAL A 204 8.18 -3.49 22.58
C VAL A 204 7.59 -4.88 22.81
N ILE A 205 6.52 -5.21 22.09
CA ILE A 205 5.95 -6.56 22.05
C ILE A 205 6.08 -7.10 20.63
N ARG A 206 6.67 -8.28 20.48
CA ARG A 206 6.87 -8.94 19.19
C ARG A 206 6.06 -10.21 19.07
N ALA A 207 5.67 -10.55 17.84
CA ALA A 207 4.96 -11.79 17.54
C ALA A 207 5.78 -13.06 17.84
N ASP A 208 7.11 -12.94 17.97
CA ASP A 208 8.05 -14.04 18.24
C ASP A 208 8.74 -13.92 19.61
N ASP A 209 8.22 -13.10 20.51
CA ASP A 209 8.79 -12.98 21.85
C ASP A 209 8.73 -14.33 22.60
N PRO A 210 9.83 -14.77 23.26
CA PRO A 210 9.87 -16.06 23.95
C PRO A 210 8.81 -16.23 25.04
N TRP A 211 8.47 -15.14 25.75
CA TRP A 211 7.49 -15.16 26.84
C TRP A 211 6.08 -15.53 26.36
N LEU A 212 5.79 -15.45 25.06
CA LEU A 212 4.52 -15.88 24.49
C LEU A 212 4.32 -17.40 24.52
N ALA A 213 5.41 -18.18 24.61
CA ALA A 213 5.35 -19.62 24.74
C ALA A 213 4.99 -20.09 26.17
N ASP A 214 5.17 -19.20 27.16
CA ASP A 214 4.95 -19.53 28.57
C ASP A 214 3.50 -19.29 28.99
N LYS A 215 2.94 -20.23 29.76
CA LYS A 215 1.63 -20.03 30.39
C LYS A 215 1.72 -18.87 31.37
N ASN A 216 0.99 -17.79 31.11
CA ASN A 216 1.07 -16.52 31.86
C ASN A 216 2.44 -15.82 31.75
N GLY A 217 3.17 -16.03 30.65
CA GLY A 217 4.39 -15.27 30.38
C GLY A 217 4.10 -13.77 30.32
N LYS A 218 5.13 -12.96 30.56
CA LYS A 218 5.02 -11.49 30.59
C LYS A 218 6.12 -10.86 29.74
N PRO A 219 5.86 -9.71 29.12
CA PRO A 219 6.88 -8.98 28.40
C PRO A 219 7.97 -8.46 29.36
N ALA A 220 9.12 -8.09 28.79
CA ALA A 220 10.31 -7.70 29.56
C ALA A 220 10.16 -6.35 30.30
N PHE A 221 9.19 -5.50 29.94
CA PHE A 221 9.00 -4.22 30.63
C PHE A 221 8.41 -4.43 32.03
N ALA A 222 9.10 -3.85 33.03
CA ALA A 222 8.98 -4.21 34.45
C ALA A 222 7.66 -3.83 35.15
N ALA A 223 6.87 -2.92 34.58
CA ALA A 223 5.61 -2.45 35.17
C ALA A 223 4.61 -2.03 34.09
N PRO A 224 3.29 -2.12 34.37
CA PRO A 224 2.31 -1.26 33.72
C PRO A 224 2.86 0.16 33.70
N SER A 225 3.09 0.74 32.52
CA SER A 225 3.67 2.06 32.42
C SER A 225 2.98 2.86 31.33
N GLY A 226 2.60 4.08 31.72
CA GLY A 226 1.90 5.01 30.85
C GLY A 226 0.51 4.54 30.48
N SER A 227 0.39 4.09 29.23
CA SER A 227 -0.87 3.69 28.60
C SER A 227 -1.23 2.22 28.87
N ILE A 228 -0.26 1.33 29.09
CA ILE A 228 -0.52 -0.11 29.35
C ILE A 228 -0.73 -0.36 30.84
N GLN A 229 -1.94 -0.78 31.25
CA GLN A 229 -2.30 -1.12 32.63
C GLN A 229 -2.08 -2.60 32.99
N ALA A 230 -2.26 -3.50 32.02
CA ALA A 230 -2.04 -4.92 32.20
C ALA A 230 -1.73 -5.58 30.86
N VAL A 231 -0.99 -6.68 30.90
CA VAL A 231 -0.77 -7.56 29.74
C VAL A 231 -1.17 -8.97 30.12
N ARG A 232 -1.99 -9.58 29.27
CA ARG A 232 -2.36 -10.98 29.35
C ARG A 232 -1.95 -11.65 28.05
N SER A 233 -1.33 -12.81 28.15
CA SER A 233 -1.13 -13.70 27.02
C SER A 233 -1.56 -15.10 27.41
N ALA A 234 -2.06 -15.82 26.43
CA ALA A 234 -2.23 -17.25 26.56
C ALA A 234 -2.16 -17.88 25.17
N PRO A 235 -1.67 -19.12 25.06
CA PRO A 235 -2.20 -20.01 24.04
C PRO A 235 -3.73 -20.06 24.28
N ARG A 236 -4.55 -19.76 23.26
CA ARG A 236 -5.99 -19.54 23.44
C ARG A 236 -6.63 -20.65 24.27
N ASP A 237 -7.40 -20.24 25.27
CA ASP A 237 -8.22 -21.14 26.07
C ASP A 237 -9.06 -22.03 25.14
N ALA A 238 -8.98 -23.35 25.33
CA ALA A 238 -9.73 -24.32 24.54
C ALA A 238 -11.26 -24.06 24.60
N ALA A 239 -11.75 -23.42 25.67
CA ALA A 239 -13.15 -23.01 25.80
C ALA A 239 -13.55 -21.85 24.87
N ARG A 240 -12.60 -21.09 24.30
CA ARG A 240 -12.86 -19.99 23.34
C ARG A 240 -12.88 -20.47 21.87
N GLY A 241 -12.86 -21.78 21.64
CA GLY A 241 -12.93 -22.40 20.31
C GLY A 241 -11.56 -22.63 19.66
N PRO A 242 -11.50 -23.38 18.54
CA PRO A 242 -10.25 -23.68 17.85
C PRO A 242 -9.57 -22.40 17.36
N GLY A 243 -8.27 -22.23 17.60
CA GLY A 243 -7.48 -21.05 17.21
C GLY A 243 -6.30 -20.75 18.15
N GLY A 244 -5.27 -20.03 17.65
CA GLY A 244 -3.94 -19.90 18.25
C GLY A 244 -3.71 -18.77 19.30
N LEU A 245 -2.43 -18.47 19.53
CA LEU A 245 -1.85 -17.52 20.50
C LEU A 245 -2.39 -16.07 20.39
N TRP A 246 -2.59 -15.39 21.54
CA TRP A 246 -2.97 -13.96 21.58
C TRP A 246 -2.28 -13.18 22.71
N VAL A 247 -2.24 -11.85 22.54
CA VAL A 247 -1.85 -10.87 23.57
C VAL A 247 -2.99 -9.87 23.72
N GLU A 248 -3.43 -9.63 24.95
CA GLU A 248 -4.44 -8.64 25.33
C GLU A 248 -3.77 -7.62 26.26
N VAL A 249 -4.10 -6.36 26.05
CA VAL A 249 -3.49 -5.24 26.76
C VAL A 249 -4.62 -4.37 27.30
N ASP A 250 -4.63 -4.14 28.62
CA ASP A 250 -5.53 -3.15 29.21
C ASP A 250 -4.96 -1.76 28.97
N LEU A 251 -5.80 -0.88 28.44
CA LEU A 251 -5.44 0.48 28.08
C LEU A 251 -5.92 1.44 29.19
N ALA A 252 -5.10 2.43 29.51
CA ALA A 252 -5.38 3.49 30.47
C ALA A 252 -6.09 4.70 29.87
#